data_AF-A0A6J5FZ98-F1
#
_entry.id   AF-A0A6J5FZ98-F1
#
_cell.length_a   1.000
_cell.length_b   1.000
_cell.length_c   1.000
_cell.angle_alpha   90.00
_cell.angle_beta   90.00
_cell.angle_gamma   90.00
#
_symmetry.space_group_name_H-M   'P 1'
#
loop_
_entity.id
_entity.type
_entity.pdbx_description
1 polymer ?
#
loop_
_entity_poly.entity_id
_entity_poly.type
_entity_poly.pdbx_seq_one_letter_code
_entity_poly.pdbx_strand_id
1 'polypeptide(L)' 'MFTCRNQSCDAQWELSDVVIKNEGQGLLFRCPMCGARNYVERFDGEDGSVLYEQIEGRPAPGPLAD' A
#
# COMPACT_ATOMS: atom_id res chain seq x y z
N MET A 1 7.12 -3.99 -7.23
CA MET A 1 7.86 -2.77 -6.87
C MET A 1 6.93 -1.68 -6.33
N PHE A 2 7.28 -1.14 -5.17
CA PHE A 2 6.63 0.00 -4.51
C PHE A 2 7.62 1.13 -4.32
N THR A 3 7.17 2.38 -4.41
CA THR A 3 8.02 3.56 -4.23
C THR A 3 7.55 4.38 -3.04
N CYS A 4 8.45 4.70 -2.12
CA CYS A 4 8.13 5.60 -1.02
C CYS A 4 7.83 7.01 -1.56
N ARG A 5 6.59 7.49 -1.38
CA ARG A 5 6.14 8.79 -1.91
C ARG A 5 6.42 10.00 -1.02
N ASN A 6 7.24 9.83 0.00
CA ASN A 6 7.86 10.96 0.67
C ASN A 6 9.01 11.46 -0.22
N GLN A 7 8.87 12.65 -0.82
CA GLN A 7 9.80 13.22 -1.81
C GLN A 7 11.26 13.24 -1.33
N SER A 8 11.52 13.35 -0.03
CA SER A 8 12.90 13.32 0.48
C SER A 8 13.50 11.91 0.58
N CYS A 9 12.72 10.85 0.28
CA CYS A 9 13.13 9.47 0.45
C CYS A 9 13.19 8.71 -0.88
N ASP A 10 12.09 8.65 -1.64
CA ASP A 10 11.96 7.99 -2.97
C ASP A 10 12.50 6.54 -3.06
N ALA A 11 12.75 5.87 -1.93
CA ALA A 11 13.25 4.51 -1.87
C ALA A 11 12.25 3.51 -2.47
N GLN A 12 12.77 2.47 -3.11
CA GLN A 12 11.99 1.42 -3.75
C GLN A 12 12.04 0.12 -2.95
N TRP A 13 10.95 -0.64 -2.98
CA TRP A 13 10.77 -1.87 -2.20
C TRP A 13 10.04 -2.95 -2.97
N GLU A 14 10.41 -4.20 -2.75
CA GLU A 14 9.59 -5.32 -3.19
C GLU A 14 8.54 -5.69 -2.15
N LEU A 15 7.56 -6.48 -2.56
CA LEU A 15 6.50 -6.97 -1.66
C LEU A 15 7.07 -7.76 -0.47
N SER A 16 8.19 -8.47 -0.66
CA SER A 16 8.88 -9.19 0.41
C SER A 16 9.53 -8.28 1.46
N ASP A 17 9.79 -7.01 1.13
CA ASP A 17 10.54 -6.08 1.97
C ASP A 17 9.64 -5.23 2.88
N VAL A 18 8.32 -5.29 2.66
CA VAL A 18 7.35 -4.43 3.34
C VAL A 18 6.22 -5.22 3.97
N VAL A 19 5.69 -4.69 5.07
CA VAL A 19 4.50 -5.23 5.70
C VAL A 19 3.30 -4.37 5.33
N ILE A 20 2.36 -4.96 4.59
CA ILE A 20 1.09 -4.33 4.22
C ILE A 20 0.03 -4.67 5.27
N LYS A 21 -0.64 -3.66 5.80
CA LYS A 21 -1.72 -3.83 6.78
C LYS A 21 -2.72 -2.67 6.70
N ASN A 22 -3.93 -2.91 7.21
CA ASN A 22 -4.92 -1.85 7.36
C ASN A 22 -4.74 -1.18 8.73
N GLU A 23 -4.42 0.12 8.74
CA GLU A 23 -4.28 0.92 9.97
C GLU A 23 -5.54 1.77 10.28
N GLY A 24 -6.73 1.34 9.81
CA GLY A 24 -8.01 2.05 9.99
C GLY A 24 -8.34 3.07 8.90
N GLN A 25 -7.57 3.07 7.81
CA GLN A 25 -7.69 4.07 6.73
C GLN A 25 -7.42 3.50 5.34
N GLY A 26 -7.51 2.17 5.20
CA GLY A 26 -7.11 1.44 4.01
C GLY A 26 -5.80 0.69 4.20
N LEU A 27 -5.50 -0.19 3.25
CA LEU A 27 -4.25 -0.94 3.23
C LEU A 27 -3.09 -0.01 2.90
N LEU A 28 -2.02 -0.12 3.68
CA LEU A 28 -0.80 0.65 3.47
C LEU A 28 0.41 -0.15 3.96
N PHE A 29 1.58 0.21 3.46
CA PHE A 29 2.85 -0.09 4.11
C PHE A 29 3.48 1.19 4.64
N ARG A 30 4.32 1.04 5.67
CA ARG A 30 5.21 2.10 6.12
C ARG A 30 6.57 1.89 5.49
N CYS A 31 7.12 2.93 4.87
CA CYS A 31 8.46 2.88 4.30
C CYS A 31 9.46 2.45 5.39
N PRO A 32 10.22 1.35 5.20
CA PRO A 32 11.20 0.89 6.18
C PRO A 32 12.27 1.93 6.53
N MET A 33 12.59 2.84 5.60
CA MET A 33 13.61 3.87 5.77
C MET A 33 13.13 5.12 6.51
N CYS A 34 11.93 5.63 6.20
CA CYS A 34 11.47 6.92 6.73
C CYS A 34 10.11 6.89 7.45
N GLY A 35 9.45 5.72 7.53
CA GLY A 35 8.17 5.54 8.22
C GLY A 35 6.95 6.15 7.52
N ALA A 36 7.13 6.78 6.35
CA ALA A 36 6.05 7.37 5.56
C ALA A 36 5.01 6.32 5.15
N ARG A 37 3.73 6.69 5.19
CA ARG A 37 2.63 5.82 4.79
C ARG A 37 2.49 5.82 3.27
N ASN A 38 2.38 4.63 2.69
CA ASN A 38 2.21 4.41 1.27
C ASN A 38 1.03 3.45 1.06
N TYR A 39 -0.05 3.97 0.46
CA TYR A 39 -1.28 3.22 0.30
C TYR A 39 -1.21 2.24 -0.86
N VAL A 40 -1.91 1.12 -0.69
CA VAL A 40 -2.01 0.06 -1.68
C VAL A 40 -3.45 -0.45 -1.75
N GLU A 41 -3.82 -1.02 -2.89
CA GLU A 41 -5.02 -1.83 -3.04
C GLU A 41 -4.63 -3.30 -3.20
N ARG A 42 -5.52 -4.19 -2.76
CA ARG A 42 -5.37 -5.63 -2.87
C ARG A 42 -6.23 -6.11 -4.03
N PHE A 43 -5.67 -6.95 -4.89
CA PHE A 43 -6.36 -7.62 -5.97
C PHE A 43 -6.19 -9.12 -5.84
N ASP A 44 -7.27 -9.86 -6.09
CA ASP A 44 -7.21 -11.31 -6.25
C ASP A 44 -6.92 -11.61 -7.72
N GLY A 45 -5.79 -12.25 -7.98
CA GLY A 45 -5.44 -12.75 -9.31
C GLY A 45 -6.39 -13.88 -9.73
N GLU A 46 -6.56 -14.06 -11.04
CA GLU A 46 -7.40 -15.13 -11.60
C GLU A 46 -6.91 -16.55 -11.24
N ASP A 47 -5.63 -16.67 -10.88
CA ASP A 47 -4.96 -17.88 -10.40
C ASP A 47 -5.08 -18.08 -8.87
N GLY A 48 -5.81 -17.20 -8.18
CA GLY A 48 -5.93 -17.19 -6.72
C GLY A 48 -4.74 -16.55 -6.00
N SER A 49 -3.79 -15.96 -6.73
CA SER A 49 -2.71 -15.17 -6.13
C SER A 49 -3.24 -13.87 -5.52
N VAL A 50 -2.53 -13.34 -4.52
CA VAL A 50 -2.84 -12.04 -3.93
C VAL A 50 -1.83 -11.03 -4.45
N LEU A 51 -2.32 -10.01 -5.14
CA LEU A 51 -1.53 -8.92 -5.68
C LEU A 51 -1.81 -7.64 -4.91
N TYR A 52 -0.81 -6.76 -4.89
CA TYR A 52 -0.91 -5.45 -4.29
C TYR A 52 -0.38 -4.40 -5.25
N GLU A 53 -1.16 -3.35 -5.47
CA GLU A 53 -0.76 -2.22 -6.31
C GLU A 53 -0.74 -0.93 -5.50
N GLN A 54 0.25 -0.08 -5.74
CA GLN A 54 0.40 1.17 -5.01
C GLN A 54 -0.50 2.28 -5.60
N ILE A 55 -1.36 2.86 -4.77
CA ILE A 55 -2.35 3.86 -5.20
C ILE A 55 -2.02 5.26 -4.70
N GLU A 56 -2.50 6.29 -5.42
CA GLU A 56 -2.37 7.71 -5.07
C GLU A 56 -3.26 8.13 -3.91
N GLY A 57 -2.62 8.68 -2.87
CA GLY A 57 -3.31 9.18 -1.70
C GLY A 57 -3.99 8.07 -0.89
N ARG A 58 -4.81 8.50 0.07
CA ARG A 58 -5.63 7.60 0.88
C ARG A 58 -6.80 7.12 0.02
N PRO A 59 -7.15 5.82 0.03
CA PRO A 59 -8.36 5.35 -0.66
C PRO A 59 -9.57 6.09 -0.09
N ALA A 60 -10.53 6.43 -0.98
CA ALA A 60 -11.80 6.95 -0.53
C ALA A 60 -12.40 5.98 0.51
N PRO A 61 -13.06 6.45 1.58
CA PRO A 61 -13.94 5.57 2.31
C PRO A 61 -14.90 4.99 1.27
N GLY A 62 -14.82 3.67 1.06
CA GLY A 62 -15.78 2.97 0.20
C GLY A 62 -17.20 3.33 0.63
N PRO A 63 -18.22 3.11 -0.21
CA PRO A 63 -19.59 3.29 0.24
C PRO A 63 -19.72 2.57 1.58
N LEU A 64 -20.18 3.29 2.62
CA LEU A 64 -20.56 2.67 3.88
C LEU A 64 -21.39 1.45 3.48
N ALA A 65 -20.88 0.26 3.78
CA ALA A 65 -21.70 -0.94 3.68
C ALA A 65 -22.80 -0.71 4.73
N ASP A 66 -24.00 -0.42 4.23
CA ASP A 66 -25.25 -0.39 5.00
C ASP A 66 -25.53 -1.79 5.57
#